data_AF-A0A371SI36-F1
#
_entry.id   AF-A0A371SI36-F1
#
_cell.length_a   1.000
_cell.length_b   1.000
_cell.length_c   1.000
_cell.angle_alpha   90.00
_cell.angle_beta   90.00
_cell.angle_gamma   90.00
#
_symmetry.space_group_name_H-M   'P 1'
#
loop_
_entity.id
_entity.type
_entity.pdbx_description
1 polymer ?
#
loop_
_entity_poly.entity_id
_entity_poly.type
_entity_poly.pdbx_seq_one_letter_code
_entity_poly.pdbx_strand_id
1 'polypeptide(L)'
;MKLKILLCIALLFLFISPASAAEKSPFFGVSATVVQVEDGTFEVKTKGEEENEGFVFSPKGVKGGETIVFEVQVKGNTAVYLLVDETDARGTFLAESVSAVIGLHDPWRTIQLEVELQDTTSQIDAMVLTNQKEKTTFMFRNVKMSVKK
;
A
#
# COMPACT_ATOMS: atom_id res chain seq x y z
N MET A 1 48.20 1.31 -33.05
CA MET A 1 47.92 0.48 -31.85
C MET A 1 47.07 1.17 -30.78
N LYS A 2 47.13 2.49 -30.60
CA LYS A 2 46.43 3.20 -29.50
C LYS A 2 44.89 3.28 -29.64
N LEU A 3 44.36 3.34 -30.87
CA LEU A 3 42.92 3.51 -31.12
C LEU A 3 42.09 2.23 -30.85
N LYS A 4 42.67 1.05 -31.11
CA LYS A 4 42.00 -0.24 -30.87
C LYS A 4 41.84 -0.57 -29.38
N ILE A 5 42.80 -0.12 -28.55
CA ILE A 5 42.76 -0.32 -27.09
C ILE A 5 41.71 0.58 -26.45
N LEU A 6 41.57 1.83 -26.93
CA LEU A 6 40.56 2.76 -26.43
C LEU A 6 39.13 2.30 -26.73
N LEU A 7 38.92 1.67 -27.89
CA LEU A 7 37.62 1.11 -28.29
C LEU A 7 37.23 -0.10 -27.41
N CYS A 8 38.19 -0.96 -27.05
CA CYS A 8 37.93 -2.09 -26.13
C CYS A 8 37.55 -1.63 -24.72
N ILE A 9 38.12 -0.52 -24.23
CA ILE A 9 37.78 0.03 -22.90
C ILE A 9 36.38 0.65 -22.92
N ALA A 10 36.00 1.34 -24.01
CA ALA A 10 34.67 1.94 -24.15
C ALA A 10 33.54 0.89 -24.25
N LEU A 11 33.79 -0.26 -24.87
CA LEU A 11 32.83 -1.37 -24.98
C LEU A 11 32.57 -2.08 -23.64
N LEU A 12 33.52 -2.02 -22.69
CA LEU A 12 33.38 -2.65 -21.38
C LEU A 12 32.40 -1.92 -20.45
N PHE A 13 32.12 -0.63 -20.70
CA PHE A 13 31.17 0.16 -19.91
C PHE A 13 29.70 -0.03 -20.32
N LEU A 14 29.43 -0.70 -21.45
CA LEU A 14 28.04 -0.95 -21.91
C LEU A 14 27.34 -2.11 -21.17
N PHE A 15 28.07 -2.86 -20.32
CA PHE A 15 27.53 -4.02 -19.61
C PHE A 15 27.24 -3.79 -18.12
N ILE A 16 27.42 -2.56 -17.62
CA ILE A 16 27.19 -2.23 -16.21
C ILE A 16 25.95 -1.34 -16.09
N SER A 17 24.81 -1.84 -16.58
CA SER A 17 23.52 -1.33 -16.11
C SER A 17 23.04 -2.29 -15.04
N PRO A 18 22.99 -1.88 -13.75
CA PRO A 18 22.21 -2.63 -12.79
C PRO A 18 20.76 -2.51 -13.24
N ALA A 19 20.26 -3.54 -13.92
CA ALA A 19 18.84 -3.76 -14.03
C ALA A 19 18.36 -4.05 -12.61
N SER A 20 18.01 -2.99 -11.86
CA SER A 20 17.32 -3.14 -10.60
C SER A 20 15.99 -3.83 -10.91
N ALA A 21 15.92 -5.12 -10.64
CA ALA A 21 14.67 -5.85 -10.60
C ALA A 21 13.86 -5.21 -9.47
N ALA A 22 12.98 -4.28 -9.83
CA ALA A 22 12.04 -3.69 -8.89
C ALA A 22 11.22 -4.84 -8.30
N GLU A 23 11.40 -5.11 -7.01
CA GLU A 23 10.49 -6.00 -6.28
C GLU A 23 9.07 -5.48 -6.47
N LYS A 24 8.14 -6.35 -6.86
CA LYS A 24 6.75 -5.94 -7.04
C LYS A 24 6.21 -5.49 -5.69
N SER A 25 5.84 -4.22 -5.58
CA SER A 25 5.16 -3.65 -4.42
C SER A 25 3.96 -4.53 -4.01
N PRO A 26 3.77 -4.81 -2.71
CA PRO A 26 2.60 -5.54 -2.22
C PRO A 26 1.32 -4.69 -2.20
N PHE A 27 1.40 -3.42 -2.62
CA PHE A 27 0.31 -2.46 -2.61
C PHE A 27 -0.27 -2.28 -4.00
N PHE A 28 -1.60 -2.32 -4.09
CA PHE A 28 -2.34 -2.11 -5.33
C PHE A 28 -3.31 -0.93 -5.18
N GLY A 29 -3.57 -0.22 -6.27
CA GLY A 29 -4.53 0.88 -6.28
C GLY A 29 -5.97 0.39 -6.34
N VAL A 30 -6.83 1.00 -5.54
CA VAL A 30 -8.31 0.88 -5.63
C VAL A 30 -8.78 2.10 -6.41
N SER A 31 -9.09 1.92 -7.69
CA SER A 31 -9.40 3.01 -8.65
C SER A 31 -8.38 4.16 -8.77
N ALA A 32 -7.26 4.08 -8.04
CA ALA A 32 -6.17 5.04 -8.01
C ALA A 32 -4.87 4.43 -8.54
N THR A 33 -3.87 5.28 -8.78
CA THR A 33 -2.51 4.84 -9.12
C THR A 33 -1.63 4.85 -7.88
N VAL A 34 -0.90 3.76 -7.63
CA VAL A 34 0.10 3.66 -6.55
C VAL A 34 1.49 3.54 -7.17
N VAL A 35 2.38 4.46 -6.84
CA VAL A 35 3.77 4.44 -7.31
C VAL A 35 4.74 4.58 -6.16
N GLN A 36 5.81 3.79 -6.16
CA GLN A 36 6.91 3.98 -5.24
C GLN A 36 7.72 5.20 -5.66
N VAL A 37 7.89 6.15 -4.74
CA VAL A 37 8.61 7.42 -5.02
C VAL A 37 9.97 7.46 -4.33
N GLU A 38 10.11 6.77 -3.20
CA GLU A 38 11.36 6.57 -2.47
C GLU A 38 11.35 5.17 -1.83
N ASP A 39 12.48 4.72 -1.28
CA ASP A 39 12.51 3.42 -0.61
C ASP A 39 11.48 3.37 0.54
N GLY A 40 10.61 2.35 0.51
CA GLY A 40 9.51 2.19 1.45
C GLY A 40 8.40 3.27 1.45
N THR A 41 8.43 4.24 0.53
CA THR A 41 7.44 5.33 0.46
C THR A 41 6.70 5.34 -0.88
N PHE A 42 5.38 5.44 -0.80
CA PHE A 42 4.47 5.33 -1.94
C PHE A 42 3.58 6.57 -2.04
N GLU A 43 3.28 6.96 -3.27
CA GLU A 43 2.35 8.02 -3.62
C GLU A 43 1.10 7.41 -4.25
N VAL A 44 -0.07 7.87 -3.80
CA VAL A 44 -1.39 7.47 -4.30
C VAL A 44 -1.99 8.66 -5.04
N LYS A 45 -2.39 8.44 -6.30
CA LYS A 45 -3.07 9.45 -7.13
C LYS A 45 -4.46 8.96 -7.49
N THR A 46 -5.47 9.61 -6.92
CA THR A 46 -6.88 9.33 -7.25
C THR A 46 -7.27 10.05 -8.54
N LYS A 47 -8.33 9.58 -9.21
CA LYS A 47 -8.87 10.25 -10.39
C LYS A 47 -9.93 11.28 -10.03
N GLY A 48 -10.57 11.15 -8.87
CA GLY A 48 -11.73 11.93 -8.45
C GLY A 48 -13.01 11.53 -9.16
N GLU A 49 -13.08 10.30 -9.69
CA GLU A 49 -14.22 9.80 -10.46
C GLU A 49 -15.32 9.24 -9.53
N GLU A 50 -14.94 8.77 -8.35
CA GLU A 50 -15.80 8.15 -7.34
C GLU A 50 -15.24 8.35 -5.93
N GLU A 51 -16.06 8.01 -4.93
CA GLU A 51 -15.56 7.82 -3.56
C GLU A 51 -14.79 6.50 -3.48
N ASN A 52 -14.09 6.26 -2.37
CA ASN A 52 -13.40 5.00 -2.10
C ASN A 52 -12.21 4.72 -3.04
N GLU A 53 -11.56 5.78 -3.54
CA GLU A 53 -10.30 5.65 -4.24
C GLU A 53 -9.13 5.59 -3.26
N GLY A 54 -8.12 4.76 -3.53
CA GLY A 54 -7.01 4.61 -2.58
C GLY A 54 -6.10 3.43 -2.89
N PHE A 55 -5.68 2.72 -1.85
CA PHE A 55 -4.86 1.52 -2.02
C PHE A 55 -5.30 0.39 -1.10
N VAL A 56 -4.95 -0.83 -1.49
CA VAL A 56 -5.17 -2.07 -0.74
C VAL A 56 -3.85 -2.78 -0.47
N PHE A 57 -3.79 -3.43 0.69
CA PHE A 57 -2.74 -4.32 1.16
C PHE A 57 -3.38 -5.63 1.63
N SER A 58 -3.01 -6.74 1.00
CA SER A 58 -3.54 -8.07 1.32
C SER A 58 -2.45 -8.94 1.97
N PRO A 59 -2.29 -8.92 3.31
CA PRO A 59 -1.28 -9.71 3.99
C PRO A 59 -1.57 -11.21 3.87
N LYS A 60 -0.50 -12.01 3.79
CA LYS A 60 -0.59 -13.48 3.81
C LYS A 60 -0.49 -14.01 5.23
N GLY A 61 -1.13 -15.15 5.48
CA GLY A 61 -0.97 -15.90 6.73
C GLY A 61 -1.77 -15.36 7.91
N VAL A 62 -2.83 -14.59 7.64
CA VAL A 62 -3.80 -14.15 8.66
C VAL A 62 -4.60 -15.36 9.15
N LYS A 63 -4.93 -15.36 10.45
CA LYS A 63 -5.75 -16.38 11.09
C LYS A 63 -6.97 -15.73 11.72
N GLY A 64 -8.14 -16.31 11.48
CA GLY A 64 -9.37 -15.93 12.17
C GLY A 64 -9.30 -16.12 13.69
N GLY A 65 -10.18 -15.43 14.41
CA GLY A 65 -10.25 -15.45 15.88
C GLY A 65 -9.15 -14.65 16.59
N GLU A 66 -8.28 -13.98 15.84
CA GLU A 66 -7.26 -13.07 16.38
C GLU A 66 -7.74 -11.61 16.31
N THR A 67 -7.35 -10.80 17.29
CA THR A 67 -7.46 -9.34 17.18
C THR A 67 -6.23 -8.81 16.46
N ILE A 68 -6.43 -8.13 15.34
CA ILE A 68 -5.37 -7.50 14.56
C ILE A 68 -5.37 -5.99 14.72
N VAL A 69 -4.23 -5.37 14.44
CA VAL A 69 -4.07 -3.93 14.29
C VAL A 69 -3.43 -3.66 12.93
N PHE A 70 -4.19 -3.00 12.06
CA PHE A 70 -3.73 -2.44 10.81
C PHE A 70 -3.17 -1.04 11.08
N GLU A 71 -1.90 -0.80 10.77
CA GLU A 71 -1.20 0.47 11.00
C GLU A 71 -0.55 0.98 9.71
N VAL A 72 -0.64 2.29 9.45
CA VAL A 72 0.04 2.95 8.33
C VAL A 72 0.43 4.38 8.68
N GLN A 73 1.59 4.83 8.17
CA GLN A 73 1.95 6.25 8.19
C GLN A 73 1.49 6.92 6.91
N VAL A 74 0.82 8.06 7.04
CA VAL A 74 0.21 8.80 5.94
C VAL A 74 0.55 10.29 6.01
N LYS A 75 0.56 10.94 4.85
CA LYS A 75 0.76 12.37 4.67
C LYS A 75 -0.06 12.86 3.46
N GLY A 76 -0.69 14.01 3.57
CA GLY A 76 -1.51 14.60 2.50
C GLY A 76 -2.45 15.67 3.04
N ASN A 77 -3.34 16.20 2.21
CA ASN A 77 -4.33 17.23 2.59
C ASN A 77 -5.78 16.78 2.38
N THR A 78 -6.00 15.49 2.14
CA THR A 78 -7.32 14.90 1.94
C THR A 78 -7.82 14.20 3.21
N ALA A 79 -9.07 13.77 3.22
CA ALA A 79 -9.61 12.91 4.27
C ALA A 79 -9.71 11.47 3.77
N VAL A 80 -9.27 10.53 4.61
CA VAL A 80 -9.29 9.10 4.32
C VAL A 80 -9.89 8.31 5.48
N TYR A 81 -10.24 7.07 5.24
CA TYR A 81 -10.57 6.11 6.28
C TYR A 81 -9.85 4.79 6.03
N LEU A 82 -9.74 3.98 7.07
CA LEU A 82 -9.21 2.63 7.02
C LEU A 82 -10.38 1.64 6.91
N LEU A 83 -10.20 0.61 6.08
CA LEU A 83 -11.16 -0.47 5.92
C LEU A 83 -10.42 -1.81 5.97
N VAL A 84 -11.03 -2.81 6.61
CA VAL A 84 -10.58 -4.20 6.58
C VAL A 84 -11.74 -5.07 6.16
N ASP A 85 -11.62 -5.71 5.00
CA ASP A 85 -12.54 -6.74 4.53
C ASP A 85 -12.03 -8.12 4.89
N GLU A 86 -12.92 -9.00 5.33
CA GLU A 86 -12.63 -10.37 5.71
C GLU A 86 -13.27 -11.36 4.73
N THR A 87 -12.51 -12.39 4.34
CA THR A 87 -13.03 -13.49 3.51
C THR A 87 -12.62 -14.87 4.03
N ASP A 88 -13.51 -15.85 3.81
CA ASP A 88 -13.26 -17.26 4.11
C ASP A 88 -12.33 -17.92 3.05
N ALA A 89 -11.92 -19.16 3.29
CA ALA A 89 -10.99 -19.87 2.41
C ALA A 89 -11.53 -20.11 0.99
N ARG A 90 -12.84 -19.91 0.78
CA ARG A 90 -13.51 -20.03 -0.52
C ARG A 90 -13.67 -18.66 -1.20
N GLY A 91 -13.18 -17.58 -0.59
CA GLY A 91 -13.33 -16.20 -1.05
C GLY A 91 -14.71 -15.62 -0.75
N THR A 92 -15.46 -16.21 0.19
CA THR A 92 -16.78 -15.69 0.61
C THR A 92 -16.55 -14.53 1.57
N PHE A 93 -17.18 -13.40 1.30
CA PHE A 93 -17.22 -12.26 2.23
C PHE A 93 -17.78 -12.67 3.59
N LEU A 94 -17.13 -12.21 4.66
CA LEU A 94 -17.52 -12.49 6.05
C LEU A 94 -17.94 -11.21 6.77
N ALA A 95 -17.09 -10.20 6.77
CA ALA A 95 -17.30 -8.97 7.53
C ALA A 95 -16.45 -7.83 6.95
N GLU A 96 -16.86 -6.60 7.29
CA GLU A 96 -16.18 -5.36 6.97
C GLU A 96 -16.04 -4.55 8.26
N SER A 97 -14.85 -3.99 8.50
CA SER A 97 -14.57 -3.09 9.61
C SER A 97 -14.04 -1.76 9.09
N VAL A 98 -14.59 -0.64 9.57
CA VAL A 98 -14.30 0.70 9.04
C VAL A 98 -13.92 1.65 10.18
N SER A 99 -12.86 2.44 9.99
CA SER A 99 -12.48 3.50 10.93
C SER A 99 -13.36 4.75 10.78
N ALA A 100 -13.27 5.68 11.73
CA ALA A 100 -13.70 7.04 11.47
C ALA A 100 -12.91 7.67 10.31
N VAL A 101 -13.49 8.68 9.67
CA VAL A 101 -12.79 9.51 8.68
C VAL A 101 -11.71 10.35 9.37
N ILE A 102 -10.51 10.37 8.79
CA ILE A 102 -9.32 11.02 9.32
C ILE A 102 -8.81 12.01 8.29
N GLY A 103 -8.78 13.29 8.67
CA GLY A 103 -8.08 14.31 7.89
C GLY A 103 -6.57 14.08 7.93
N LEU A 104 -5.96 13.98 6.75
CA LEU A 104 -4.52 13.95 6.58
C LEU A 104 -3.94 15.37 6.71
N HIS A 105 -2.68 15.43 7.12
CA HIS A 105 -1.90 16.66 7.17
C HIS A 105 -0.41 16.37 6.93
N ASP A 106 0.39 17.44 6.82
CA ASP A 106 1.85 17.43 6.90
C ASP A 106 2.24 18.05 8.25
N PRO A 107 2.99 17.38 9.15
CA PRO A 107 3.84 16.21 8.96
C PRO A 107 3.13 14.85 8.92
N TRP A 108 3.90 13.82 8.55
CA TRP A 108 3.54 12.40 8.62
C TRP A 108 2.89 12.05 9.96
N ARG A 109 1.79 11.29 9.91
CA ARG A 109 1.11 10.73 11.09
C ARG A 109 0.84 9.24 10.91
N THR A 110 0.80 8.52 12.03
CA THR A 110 0.31 7.14 12.06
C THR A 110 -1.20 7.14 12.24
N ILE A 111 -1.89 6.30 11.48
CA ILE A 111 -3.31 5.97 11.66
C ILE A 111 -3.43 4.45 11.76
N GLN A 112 -4.43 3.98 12.51
CA GLN A 112 -4.61 2.56 12.77
C GLN A 112 -6.07 2.16 12.93
N LEU A 113 -6.36 0.89 12.66
CA LEU A 113 -7.65 0.25 12.88
C LEU A 113 -7.42 -1.11 13.55
N GLU A 114 -8.05 -1.29 14.71
CA GLU A 114 -8.06 -2.57 15.44
C GLU A 114 -9.33 -3.34 15.06
N VAL A 115 -9.17 -4.63 14.76
CA VAL A 115 -10.27 -5.50 14.29
C VAL A 115 -10.18 -6.86 14.97
N GLU A 116 -11.29 -7.35 15.50
CA GLU A 116 -11.44 -8.72 15.94
C GLU A 116 -11.93 -9.57 14.76
N LEU A 117 -11.07 -10.47 14.25
CA LEU A 117 -11.38 -11.25 13.07
C LEU A 117 -12.36 -12.39 13.40
N GLN A 118 -13.26 -12.68 12.46
CA GLN A 118 -14.13 -13.86 12.56
C GLN A 118 -13.30 -15.15 12.62
N ASP A 119 -13.76 -16.15 13.37
CA ASP A 119 -13.06 -17.45 13.49
C ASP A 119 -12.82 -18.13 12.13
N THR A 120 -13.70 -17.89 11.16
CA THR A 120 -13.61 -18.48 9.81
C THR A 120 -12.81 -17.64 8.82
N THR A 121 -12.25 -16.51 9.24
CA THR A 121 -11.43 -15.64 8.39
C THR A 121 -10.15 -16.32 7.97
N SER A 122 -9.83 -16.22 6.68
CA SER A 122 -8.63 -16.82 6.09
C SER A 122 -7.78 -15.82 5.31
N GLN A 123 -8.40 -14.74 4.86
CA GLN A 123 -7.80 -13.67 4.07
C GLN A 123 -8.42 -12.35 4.48
N ILE A 124 -7.64 -11.29 4.40
CA ILE A 124 -8.13 -9.93 4.60
C ILE A 124 -7.57 -9.00 3.53
N ASP A 125 -8.34 -7.97 3.21
CA ASP A 125 -7.91 -6.84 2.41
C ASP A 125 -7.97 -5.58 3.28
N ALA A 126 -6.81 -5.01 3.58
CA ALA A 126 -6.69 -3.79 4.38
C ALA A 126 -6.47 -2.59 3.47
N MET A 127 -7.34 -1.59 3.55
CA MET A 127 -7.42 -0.48 2.61
C MET A 127 -7.31 0.88 3.30
N VAL A 128 -6.78 1.85 2.56
CA VAL A 128 -6.84 3.28 2.91
C VAL A 128 -7.52 4.00 1.76
N LEU A 129 -8.70 4.55 2.02
CA LEU A 129 -9.61 5.02 0.98
C LEU A 129 -10.04 6.46 1.24
N THR A 130 -10.21 7.25 0.18
CA THR A 130 -10.82 8.58 0.28
C THR A 130 -12.31 8.47 0.57
N ASN A 131 -12.86 9.43 1.31
CA ASN A 131 -14.29 9.48 1.64
C ASN A 131 -15.09 10.45 0.76
N GLN A 132 -14.46 11.02 -0.27
CA GLN A 132 -15.08 11.99 -1.17
C GLN A 132 -14.64 11.74 -2.61
N LYS A 133 -15.54 12.07 -3.55
CA LYS A 133 -15.25 12.14 -4.97
C LYS A 133 -14.42 13.37 -5.29
N GLU A 134 -13.11 13.27 -5.06
CA GLU A 134 -12.16 14.36 -5.27
C GLU A 134 -10.85 13.82 -5.88
N LYS A 135 -10.32 14.53 -6.87
CA LYS A 135 -8.99 14.25 -7.40
C LYS A 135 -7.94 14.76 -6.41
N THR A 136 -7.22 13.83 -5.80
CA THR A 136 -6.25 14.15 -4.76
C THR A 136 -4.99 13.29 -4.87
N THR A 137 -4.00 13.64 -4.07
CA THR A 137 -2.76 12.89 -3.94
C THR A 137 -2.36 12.84 -2.47
N PHE A 138 -2.00 11.66 -2.00
CA PHE A 138 -1.46 11.46 -0.66
C PHE A 138 -0.36 10.40 -0.69
N MET A 139 0.46 10.37 0.35
CA MET A 139 1.58 9.45 0.46
C MET A 139 1.39 8.54 1.66
N PHE A 140 1.95 7.34 1.57
CA PHE A 140 2.00 6.40 2.68
C PHE A 140 3.35 5.70 2.78
N ARG A 141 3.65 5.19 3.98
CA ARG A 141 4.80 4.34 4.27
C ARG A 141 4.56 3.50 5.53
N ASN A 142 5.46 2.56 5.81
CA ASN A 142 5.45 1.77 7.05
C ASN A 142 4.11 1.05 7.31
N VAL A 143 3.49 0.46 6.27
CA VAL A 143 2.27 -0.34 6.41
C VAL A 143 2.58 -1.61 7.18
N LYS A 144 1.80 -1.90 8.23
CA LYS A 144 1.98 -3.06 9.10
C LYS A 144 0.66 -3.68 9.47
N MET A 145 0.71 -4.99 9.66
CA MET A 145 -0.33 -5.77 10.31
C MET A 145 0.30 -6.49 11.49
N SER A 146 -0.32 -6.40 12.66
CA SER A 146 0.16 -7.04 13.88
C SER A 146 -0.99 -7.66 14.66
N VAL A 147 -0.72 -8.78 15.32
CA VAL A 147 -1.67 -9.41 16.23
C VAL A 147 -1.54 -8.74 17.60
N LYS A 148 -2.66 -8.29 18.16
CA LYS A 148 -2.73 -7.76 19.52
C LYS A 148 -2.62 -8.92 20.50
N LYS A 149 -1.60 -8.88 21.35
CA LYS A 149 -1.34 -9.88 22.39
C LYS A 149 -2.14 -9.60 23.66
#